data_AF-A0A1I3L0H9-F1
#
_entry.id   AF-A0A1I3L0H9-F1
#
_cell.length_a   1.000
_cell.length_b   1.000
_cell.length_c   1.000
_cell.angle_alpha   90.00
_cell.angle_beta   90.00
_cell.angle_gamma   90.00
#
_symmetry.space_group_name_H-M   'P 1'
#
loop_
_entity.id
_entity.type
_entity.pdbx_description
1 polymer ?
#
loop_
_entity_poly.entity_id
_entity_poly.type
_entity_poly.pdbx_seq_one_letter_code
_entity_poly.pdbx_strand_id
1 'polypeptide(L)' 'MASTSPRMPEPERRARAVRTVAGHAKDAEDLVELLDMLGLKATDVHPRPERPQAPRQHNKHLSIAELGELLQHI' A
#
# COMPACT_ATOMS: atom_id res chain seq x y z
N MET A 1 20.01 17.75 11.21
CA MET A 1 18.93 17.21 12.05
C MET A 1 18.54 15.85 11.50
N ALA A 2 18.96 14.76 12.15
CA ALA A 2 18.57 13.41 11.70
C ALA A 2 17.16 13.12 12.24
N SER A 3 16.19 13.01 11.33
CA SER A 3 14.83 12.60 11.67
C SER A 3 14.86 11.15 12.14
N THR A 4 14.78 10.93 13.46
CA THR A 4 14.59 9.61 14.06
C THR A 4 13.17 9.16 13.73
N SER A 5 12.98 8.55 12.56
CA SER A 5 11.79 7.75 12.29
C SER A 5 11.64 6.71 13.40
N PRO A 6 10.42 6.46 13.94
CA PRO A 6 10.24 5.43 14.94
C PRO A 6 10.77 4.12 14.38
N ARG A 7 11.74 3.50 15.07
CA ARG A 7 12.33 2.23 14.70
C ARG A 7 11.21 1.19 14.72
N MET A 8 10.65 0.91 13.56
CA MET A 8 9.72 -0.19 13.35
C MET A 8 10.38 -1.47 13.91
N PRO A 9 9.70 -2.21 14.80
CA PRO A 9 10.18 -3.48 15.32
C PRO A 9 10.64 -4.41 14.19
N GLU A 10 11.75 -5.12 14.39
CA GLU A 10 12.32 -6.01 13.36
C GLU A 10 11.31 -7.04 12.80
N PRO A 11 10.43 -7.67 13.62
CA PRO A 11 9.40 -8.58 13.09
C PRO A 11 8.42 -7.87 12.15
N GLU A 12 8.01 -6.64 12.48
CA GLU A 12 7.10 -5.85 11.65
C GLU A 12 7.78 -5.39 10.36
N ARG A 13 9.08 -5.08 10.42
CA ARG A 13 9.88 -4.73 9.25
C ARG A 13 9.98 -5.91 8.28
N ARG A 14 10.26 -7.12 8.78
CA ARG A 14 10.30 -8.35 7.96
C ARG A 14 8.94 -8.65 7.35
N ALA A 15 7.87 -8.57 8.13
CA ALA A 15 6.50 -8.74 7.63
C ALA A 15 6.14 -7.73 6.54
N ARG A 16 6.57 -6.47 6.69
CA ARG A 16 6.39 -5.45 5.65
C ARG A 16 7.17 -5.79 4.39
N ALA A 17 8.43 -6.21 4.52
CA ALA A 17 9.26 -6.60 3.39
C ALA A 17 8.63 -7.77 2.61
N VAL A 18 8.22 -8.84 3.30
CA VAL A 18 7.54 -9.99 2.67
C VAL A 18 6.29 -9.55 1.91
N ARG A 19 5.45 -8.69 2.51
CA ARG A 19 4.24 -8.17 1.83
C ARG A 19 4.57 -7.32 0.62
N THR A 20 5.62 -6.51 0.69
CA THR A 20 6.05 -5.69 -0.45
C THR A 20 6.51 -6.59 -1.60
N VAL A 21 7.33 -7.59 -1.32
CA VAL A 21 7.82 -8.55 -2.33
C VAL A 21 6.64 -9.33 -2.92
N ALA A 22 5.75 -9.85 -2.09
CA ALA A 22 4.54 -10.56 -2.53
C ALA A 22 3.62 -9.71 -3.42
N GLY A 23 3.59 -8.39 -3.23
CA GLY A 23 2.83 -7.47 -4.08
C GLY A 23 3.48 -7.14 -5.43
N HIS A 24 4.77 -7.46 -5.60
CA HIS A 24 5.52 -7.21 -6.85
C HIS A 24 5.91 -8.49 -7.58
N ALA A 25 5.85 -9.65 -6.92
CA ALA A 25 6.07 -10.94 -7.55
C ALA A 25 5.02 -11.23 -8.62
N LYS A 26 5.45 -11.83 -9.72
CA LYS A 26 4.59 -12.19 -10.86
C LYS A 26 3.84 -13.49 -10.61
N ASP A 27 4.47 -14.43 -9.92
CA ASP A 27 3.92 -15.75 -9.58
C ASP A 27 4.53 -16.28 -8.26
N ALA A 28 4.16 -17.50 -7.90
CA ALA A 28 4.59 -18.12 -6.65
C ALA A 28 6.06 -18.55 -6.64
N GLU A 29 6.63 -18.91 -7.80
CA GLU A 29 8.03 -19.31 -7.90
C GLU A 29 8.93 -18.07 -7.82
N ASP A 30 8.56 -17.00 -8.53
CA ASP A 30 9.21 -15.68 -8.47
C ASP A 30 9.18 -15.12 -7.04
N LEU A 31 8.06 -15.29 -6.31
CA LEU A 31 8.00 -14.91 -4.90
C LEU A 31 9.00 -15.68 -4.04
N VAL A 32 9.13 -16.99 -4.23
CA VAL A 32 10.08 -17.82 -3.45
C VAL A 32 11.51 -17.38 -3.73
N GLU A 33 11.88 -17.16 -4.99
CA GLU A 33 13.20 -16.69 -5.39
C GLU A 33 13.53 -15.32 -4.78
N LEU A 34 12.61 -14.36 -4.89
CA LEU A 34 12.80 -13.02 -4.35
C LEU A 34 12.92 -13.02 -2.81
N LEU A 35 12.18 -13.89 -2.11
CA LEU A 35 12.30 -14.03 -0.66
C LEU A 35 13.65 -14.63 -0.26
N ASP A 36 14.15 -15.62 -1.00
CA ASP A 36 15.44 -16.24 -0.75
C ASP A 36 16.60 -15.26 -0.96
N MET A 37 16.59 -14.51 -2.06
CA MET A 37 17.57 -13.46 -2.35
C MET A 37 17.66 -12.39 -1.24
N LEU A 38 16.54 -12.14 -0.55
CA LEU A 38 16.43 -11.14 0.51
C LEU A 38 16.61 -11.73 1.92
N GLY A 39 16.83 -13.05 2.04
CA GLY A 39 16.94 -13.74 3.33
C GLY A 39 15.67 -13.64 4.18
N LEU A 40 14.50 -13.56 3.53
CA LEU A 40 13.19 -13.46 4.15
C LEU A 40 12.51 -14.83 4.17
N LYS A 41 11.69 -15.09 5.20
CA LYS A 41 10.87 -16.30 5.24
C LYS A 41 9.42 -15.96 4.97
N ALA A 42 8.73 -16.83 4.24
CA ALA A 42 7.27 -16.74 4.06
C ALA A 42 6.51 -16.83 5.41
N THR A 43 7.14 -17.39 6.45
CA THR A 43 6.58 -17.43 7.82
C THR A 43 6.68 -16.09 8.55
N ASP A 44 7.44 -15.11 8.05
CA ASP A 44 7.57 -13.79 8.66
C ASP A 44 6.33 -12.90 8.40
N VAL A 45 5.25 -13.45 7.84
CA VAL A 45 3.99 -12.75 7.58
C VAL A 45 3.25 -12.53 8.90
N HIS A 46 3.32 -11.31 9.43
CA HIS A 46 2.46 -10.89 10.53
C HIS A 46 1.03 -10.62 10.01
N PRO A 47 -0.03 -11.00 10.75
CA PRO A 47 -1.41 -10.64 10.38
C PRO A 47 -1.49 -9.15 10.08
N ARG A 48 -2.08 -8.85 8.92
CA ARG A 48 -2.23 -7.48 8.44
C ARG A 48 -3.09 -6.73 9.46
N PRO A 49 -2.63 -5.59 10.01
CA PRO A 49 -3.55 -4.68 10.67
C PRO A 49 -4.58 -4.27 9.62
N GLU A 50 -5.86 -4.49 9.91
CA GLU A 50 -6.95 -4.11 9.04
C GLU A 50 -6.77 -2.63 8.70
N ARG A 51 -6.51 -2.31 7.43
CA ARG A 51 -6.46 -0.90 7.04
C ARG A 51 -7.89 -0.39 7.17
N PRO A 52 -8.14 0.72 7.88
CA PRO A 52 -9.43 1.38 7.81
C PRO A 52 -9.73 1.62 6.34
N GLN A 53 -10.84 1.06 5.84
CA GLN A 53 -11.30 1.39 4.51
C GLN A 53 -11.65 2.87 4.57
N ALA A 54 -10.78 3.73 4.02
CA ALA A 54 -11.13 5.12 3.83
C ALA A 54 -12.45 5.13 3.05
N PRO A 55 -13.50 5.82 3.54
CA PRO A 55 -14.75 5.88 2.82
C PRO A 55 -14.43 6.39 1.42
N ARG A 56 -14.81 5.63 0.39
CA ARG A 56 -14.70 6.07 -1.00
C ARG A 56 -15.39 7.42 -1.06
N GLN A 57 -14.62 8.51 -1.16
CA GLN A 57 -15.20 9.81 -1.42
C GLN A 57 -15.86 9.68 -2.78
N HIS A 58 -17.19 9.64 -2.75
CA HIS A 58 -18.02 9.69 -3.92
C HIS A 58 -17.75 11.07 -4.51
N ASN A 59 -16.79 11.15 -5.44
CA ASN A 59 -16.60 12.35 -6.23
C ASN A 59 -17.97 12.63 -6.84
N LYS A 60 -18.61 13.70 -6.35
CA LYS A 60 -19.92 14.14 -6.84
C LYS A 60 -19.75 14.30 -8.34
N HIS A 61 -20.37 13.42 -9.10
CA HIS A 61 -20.39 13.49 -10.54
C HIS A 61 -21.20 14.74 -10.87
N LEU A 62 -20.53 15.88 -11.06
CA LEU A 62 -21.18 17.07 -11.58
C LEU A 62 -21.71 16.71 -12.96
N SER A 63 -23.01 16.88 -13.14
CA SER A 63 -23.62 16.76 -14.46
C SER A 63 -23.02 17.81 -15.40
N ILE A 64 -23.06 17.54 -16.70
CA ILE A 64 -22.53 18.47 -17.73
C ILE A 64 -23.17 19.87 -17.58
N ALA A 65 -24.42 19.94 -17.13
CA ALA A 65 -25.12 21.20 -16.86
C ALA A 65 -24.48 21.98 -15.71
N GLU A 66 -24.20 21.32 -14.58
CA GLU A 66 -23.57 21.94 -13.41
C GLU A 66 -22.12 22.39 -13.70
N LEU A 67 -21.42 21.68 -14.59
CA LEU A 67 -20.10 22.09 -15.07
C LEU A 67 -20.17 23.38 -15.91
N GLY A 68 -21.23 23.53 -16.70
CA GLY A 68 -21.48 24.72 -17.52
C GLY A 68 -21.74 25.97 -16.68
N GLU A 69 -22.48 25.85 -15.58
CA GLU A 69 -22.72 26.97 -14.66
C GLU A 69 -21.45 27.43 -13.93
N LEU A 70 -20.58 26.48 -13.58
CA LEU A 70 -19.32 26.77 -12.89
C LEU A 70 -18.33 27.54 -13.77
N LEU A 71 -18.32 27.26 -15.09
CA LEU A 71 -17.45 27.91 -16.06
C LEU A 71 -17.92 29.33 -16.46
N GLN A 72 -19.17 29.68 -16.17
CA GLN A 72 -19.70 31.04 -16.41
C GLN A 72 -19.36 32.04 -15.29
N HIS A 73 -18.80 31.57 -14.17
CA HIS A 73 -18.39 32.40 -13.03
C HIS A 73 -16.87 32.66 -12.98
N ILE A 74 -16.16 32.51 -14.10
CA ILE A 74 -14.75 32.91 -14.31
C ILE A 74 -14.72 34.01 -15.35
#